data_AF-A0A534ZIY5-F1
#
_entry.id   AF-A0A534ZIY5-F1
#
_cell.length_a   1.000
_cell.length_b   1.000
_cell.length_c   1.000
_cell.angle_alpha   90.00
_cell.angle_beta   90.00
_cell.angle_gamma   90.00
#
_symmetry.space_group_name_H-M   'P 1'
#
loop_
_entity.id
_entity.type
_entity.pdbx_description
1 polymer ?
#
loop_
_entity_poly.entity_id
_entity_poly.type
_entity_poly.pdbx_seq_one_letter_code
_entity_poly.pdbx_strand_id
1 'polypeptide(L)' 'MRSPYVLSLAHALVLRRIADHPDADAVSISAALRWPLVVVEQLLADLGRQGMITPPTRH' A
#
# COMPACT_ATOMS: atom_id res chain seq x y z
N MET A 1 -17.37 -0.92 19.62
CA MET A 1 -15.98 -0.41 19.52
C MET A 1 -15.30 -1.17 18.39
N ARG A 2 -15.16 -0.57 17.20
CA ARG A 2 -14.42 -1.20 16.09
C ARG A 2 -12.95 -1.12 16.49
N SER A 3 -12.32 -2.27 16.74
CA SER A 3 -10.91 -2.34 17.14
C SER A 3 -10.06 -1.50 16.19
N PRO A 4 -9.13 -0.65 16.67
CA PRO A 4 -8.18 0.02 15.78
C PRO A 4 -7.36 -1.08 15.10
N TYR A 5 -7.57 -1.22 13.79
CA TYR A 5 -6.98 -2.29 12.98
C TYR A 5 -5.46 -2.32 13.19
N VAL A 6 -4.93 -3.49 13.55
CA VAL A 6 -3.49 -3.72 13.67
C VAL A 6 -2.90 -3.64 12.27
N LEU A 7 -2.36 -2.48 11.90
CA LEU A 7 -1.50 -2.36 10.73
C LEU A 7 -0.31 -3.30 10.94
N SER A 8 -0.22 -4.34 10.10
CA SER A 8 1.00 -5.14 10.10
C SER A 8 2.17 -4.27 9.62
N LEU A 9 3.39 -4.63 10.02
CA LEU A 9 4.61 -3.95 9.55
C LEU A 9 4.64 -3.82 8.02
N ALA A 10 4.09 -4.79 7.29
CA ALA A 10 4.01 -4.74 5.83
C ALA A 10 3.19 -3.57 5.30
N HIS A 11 2.03 -3.29 5.92
CA HIS A 11 1.19 -2.15 5.55
C HIS A 11 1.91 -0.82 5.83
N ALA A 12 2.61 -0.71 6.96
CA ALA A 12 3.36 0.49 7.31
C ALA A 12 4.50 0.77 6.34
N LEU A 13 5.21 -0.26 5.87
CA LEU A 13 6.28 -0.13 4.88
C LEU A 13 5.75 0.32 3.51
N VAL A 14 4.62 -0.23 3.07
CA VAL A 14 3.95 0.20 1.83
C VAL A 14 3.48 1.66 1.95
N LEU A 15 2.82 2.03 3.05
CA LEU A 15 2.39 3.42 3.29
C LEU A 15 3.56 4.40 3.34
N ARG A 16 4.65 4.04 4.00
CA ARG A 16 5.85 4.88 4.02
C ARG A 16 6.42 5.07 2.61
N ARG A 17 6.41 4.03 1.78
CA ARG A 17 6.90 4.16 0.40
C ARG A 17 6.03 5.10 -0.44
N ILE A 18 4.72 5.04 -0.27
CA ILE A 18 3.78 5.97 -0.93
C ILE A 18 4.00 7.40 -0.41
N ALA A 19 4.22 7.57 0.90
CA ALA A 19 4.52 8.90 1.45
C ALA A 19 5.84 9.49 0.93
N ASP A 20 6.87 8.66 0.78
CA ASP A 20 8.17 9.06 0.22
C ASP A 20 8.09 9.32 -1.30
N HIS A 21 7.20 8.60 -2.02
CA HIS A 21 6.99 8.71 -3.46
C HIS A 21 5.50 8.53 -3.80
N PRO A 22 4.70 9.62 -3.84
CA PRO A 22 3.24 9.55 -3.99
C PRO A 22 2.78 8.98 -5.34
N ASP A 23 3.61 9.11 -6.37
CA ASP A 23 3.33 8.58 -7.72
C ASP A 23 3.87 7.16 -7.95
N ALA A 24 4.42 6.51 -6.90
CA ALA A 24 4.97 5.17 -7.04
C ALA A 24 3.84 4.15 -7.27
N ASP A 25 3.93 3.43 -8.39
CA ASP A 25 3.03 2.33 -8.71
C ASP A 25 3.41 1.05 -7.95
N ALA A 26 2.50 0.06 -7.98
CA ALA A 26 2.70 -1.22 -7.29
C ALA A 26 3.98 -1.94 -7.74
N VAL A 27 4.37 -1.77 -9.00
CA VAL A 27 5.60 -2.34 -9.58
C VAL A 27 6.83 -1.70 -8.96
N SER A 28 6.88 -0.37 -8.88
CA SER A 28 7.96 0.38 -8.26
C SER A 28 8.09 0.07 -6.77
N ILE A 29 6.97 -0.05 -6.07
CA ILE A 29 6.94 -0.42 -4.64
C ILE A 29 7.44 -1.87 -4.46
N SER A 30 6.98 -2.81 -5.29
CA SER A 30 7.43 -4.20 -5.30
C SER A 30 8.94 -4.32 -5.53
N ALA A 31 9.47 -3.60 -6.51
CA ALA A 31 10.91 -3.58 -6.79
C ALA A 31 11.71 -3.00 -5.61
N ALA A 32 11.25 -1.89 -5.02
CA ALA A 32 11.92 -1.24 -3.91
C ALA A 32 11.95 -2.10 -2.63
N LEU A 33 10.84 -2.79 -2.33
CA LEU A 33 10.74 -3.67 -1.17
C LEU A 33 11.31 -5.08 -1.44
N ARG A 34 11.62 -5.40 -2.70
CA ARG A 34 11.99 -6.74 -3.18
C ARG A 34 10.94 -7.79 -2.81
N TRP A 35 9.67 -7.41 -2.87
CA TRP A 35 8.54 -8.27 -2.54
C TRP A 35 7.81 -8.71 -3.80
N PRO A 36 7.11 -9.86 -3.78
CA PRO A 36 6.28 -10.27 -4.89
C PRO A 36 5.22 -9.21 -5.19
N LEU A 37 5.04 -8.88 -6.48
CA LEU A 37 4.07 -7.87 -6.91
C LEU A 37 2.67 -8.15 -6.37
N VAL A 38 2.23 -9.41 -6.45
CA VAL A 38 0.92 -9.86 -5.95
C VAL A 38 0.70 -9.55 -4.46
N VAL A 39 1.75 -9.59 -3.63
CA VAL A 39 1.66 -9.27 -2.21
C VAL A 39 1.47 -7.76 -2.03
N VAL A 40 2.18 -6.95 -2.79
CA VAL A 40 2.05 -5.48 -2.76
C VAL A 40 0.67 -5.06 -3.25
N GLU A 41 0.16 -5.67 -4.32
CA GLU A 41 -1.19 -5.40 -4.83
C GLU A 41 -2.28 -5.74 -3.80
N GLN A 42 -2.15 -6.85 -3.09
CA GLN A 42 -3.07 -7.20 -2.00
C GLN A 42 -3.01 -6.19 -0.85
N LEU A 43 -1.81 -5.77 -0.44
CA LEU A 43 -1.64 -4.76 0.59
C LEU A 43 -2.22 -3.39 0.16
N LEU A 44 -2.02 -2.98 -1.09
CA LEU A 44 -2.61 -1.76 -1.64
C LEU A 44 -4.13 -1.85 -1.73
N ALA A 45 -4.68 -2.99 -2.14
CA ALA A 45 -6.11 -3.22 -2.16
C ALA A 45 -6.72 -3.18 -0.74
N ASP A 46 -6.02 -3.73 0.26
CA ASP A 46 -6.42 -3.66 1.66
C ASP A 46 -6.42 -2.21 2.18
N LEU A 47 -5.35 -1.45 1.90
CA LEU A 47 -5.23 -0.04 2.26
C LEU A 47 -6.29 0.83 1.56
N GLY A 48 -6.58 0.56 0.29
CA GLY A 48 -7.61 1.25 -0.48
C GLY A 48 -9.02 0.96 0.05
N ARG A 49 -9.33 -0.31 0.38
CA ARG A 49 -10.59 -0.68 1.05
C ARG A 49 -10.76 -0.01 2.42
N GLN A 50 -9.66 0.32 3.08
CA GLN A 50 -9.65 1.04 4.35
C GLN A 50 -9.74 2.57 4.19
N GLY A 51 -9.67 3.10 2.96
CA GLY A 51 -9.65 4.54 2.71
C GLY A 51 -8.34 5.22 3.13
N MET A 52 -7.27 4.46 3.33
CA MET A 52 -5.95 4.96 3.75
C MET A 52 -5.13 5.49 2.56
N ILE A 53 -5.47 5.04 1.34
CA ILE A 53 -4.89 5.52 0.10
C ILE A 53 -6.02 5.81 -0.90
N THR A 54 -5.87 6.88 -1.67
CA THR A 54 -6.77 7.16 -2.78
C THR A 54 -6.36 6.25 -3.95
N PRO A 55 -7.26 5.45 -4.52
CA PRO A 55 -6.92 4.70 -5.72
C PRO A 55 -6.48 5.69 -6.81
N PRO A 56 -5.39 5.41 -7.55
CA PRO A 56 -4.98 6.27 -8.64
C PRO A 56 -6.15 6.30 -9.64
N THR A 57 -6.73 7.48 -9.83
CA THR A 57 -7.74 7.74 -10.84
C THR A 57 -7.16 7.28 -12.18
N ARG A 58 -7.66 6.17 -12.72
CA ARG A 58 -7.39 5.78 -14.11
C ARG A 58 -7.95 6.90 -14.97
N HIS A 59 -7.06 7.73 -15.51
CA HIS A 59 -7.38 8.80 -16.43
C HIS A 59 -7.01 8.39 -17.85
#